data_AF-A0A7C9AQC4-F1
#
_entry.id   AF-A0A7C9AQC4-F1
#
_cell.length_a   1.000
_cell.length_b   1.000
_cell.length_c   1.000
_cell.angle_alpha   90.00
_cell.angle_beta   90.00
_cell.angle_gamma   90.00
#
_symmetry.space_group_name_H-M   'P 1'
#
loop_
_entity.id
_entity.type
_entity.pdbx_description
1 polymer ?
#
loop_
_entity_poly.entity_id
_entity_poly.type
_entity_poly.pdbx_seq_one_letter_code
_entity_poly.pdbx_strand_id
1 'polypeptide(L)'
;HGVLLSSSAGNEGPFLGTLHNGIPWALTVAAGTIDRQFSGILSLGNGYTILGWTLFPASALIEKVSLKFDETLSACNSSDLLSTAAPYEVIICSNMGATLYQMAAVSGSEVAGAIFISDDSIDDDLLAGAPIPGIIINSNEGRSVVKYAKTTKKPWASM
;
A
#
# COMPACT_ATOMS: atom_id res chain seq x y z
N HIS A 1 -34.39 -30.49 14.20
CA HIS A 1 -33.01 -29.95 14.26
C HIS A 1 -33.05 -28.49 13.81
N GLY A 2 -33.01 -27.54 14.75
CA GLY A 2 -33.11 -26.09 14.50
C GLY A 2 -31.75 -25.41 14.57
N VAL A 3 -30.81 -25.85 13.73
CA VAL A 3 -29.45 -25.31 13.67
C VAL A 3 -29.33 -24.42 12.44
N LEU A 4 -28.92 -23.16 12.64
CA LEU A 4 -28.66 -22.22 11.55
C LEU A 4 -27.27 -22.48 10.97
N LEU A 5 -27.18 -22.55 9.63
CA LEU A 5 -25.91 -22.57 8.90
C LEU A 5 -25.60 -21.17 8.38
N SER A 6 -24.43 -20.64 8.74
CA SER A 6 -23.89 -19.39 8.18
C SER A 6 -22.73 -19.72 7.24
N SER A 7 -22.71 -19.10 6.05
CA SER A 7 -21.67 -19.29 5.04
C SER A 7 -21.36 -17.99 4.30
N SER A 8 -20.13 -17.80 3.82
CA SER A 8 -19.75 -16.61 3.06
C SER A 8 -20.32 -16.60 1.64
N ALA A 9 -20.54 -15.42 1.07
CA ALA A 9 -20.93 -15.29 -0.33
C ALA A 9 -19.79 -15.63 -1.31
N GLY A 10 -18.52 -15.57 -0.87
CA GLY A 10 -17.33 -15.71 -1.71
C GLY A 10 -16.73 -14.34 -2.10
N ASN A 11 -15.52 -14.36 -2.65
CA ASN A 11 -14.74 -13.15 -3.01
C ASN A 11 -14.58 -12.97 -4.53
N GLU A 12 -15.32 -13.74 -5.34
CA GLU A 12 -15.28 -13.71 -6.81
C GLU A 12 -16.08 -12.53 -7.42
N GLY A 13 -16.37 -11.50 -6.61
CA GLY A 13 -16.96 -10.25 -7.11
C GLY A 13 -16.04 -9.55 -8.12
N PRO A 14 -16.50 -8.46 -8.78
CA PRO A 14 -17.74 -7.73 -8.53
C PRO A 14 -18.86 -8.04 -9.54
N PHE A 15 -18.66 -9.00 -10.46
CA PHE A 15 -19.64 -9.29 -11.50
C PHE A 15 -20.91 -9.96 -10.97
N LEU A 16 -22.03 -9.78 -11.67
CA LEU A 16 -23.30 -10.39 -11.27
C LEU A 16 -23.22 -11.92 -11.31
N GLY A 17 -23.84 -12.57 -10.32
CA GLY A 17 -23.95 -14.03 -10.30
C GLY A 17 -22.70 -14.79 -9.86
N THR A 18 -21.72 -14.13 -9.22
CA THR A 18 -20.48 -14.76 -8.75
C THR A 18 -20.54 -15.27 -7.31
N LEU A 19 -21.70 -15.19 -6.65
CA LEU A 19 -21.88 -15.73 -5.30
C LEU A 19 -21.79 -17.27 -5.30
N HIS A 20 -21.10 -17.84 -4.31
CA HIS A 20 -20.83 -19.28 -4.24
C HIS A 20 -21.90 -20.07 -3.47
N ASN A 21 -22.34 -19.57 -2.31
CA ASN A 21 -23.14 -20.35 -1.35
C ASN A 21 -24.62 -19.93 -1.31
N GLY A 22 -25.25 -19.77 -2.48
CA GLY A 22 -26.67 -19.38 -2.62
C GLY A 22 -27.68 -20.46 -2.26
N ILE A 23 -27.51 -21.10 -1.09
CA ILE A 23 -28.32 -22.24 -0.65
C ILE A 23 -29.53 -21.70 0.14
N PRO A 24 -30.79 -22.05 -0.22
CA PRO A 24 -31.98 -21.42 0.37
C PRO A 24 -32.11 -21.53 1.90
N TRP A 25 -31.53 -22.57 2.51
CA TRP A 25 -31.58 -22.82 3.95
C TRP A 25 -30.32 -22.38 4.70
N ALA A 26 -29.37 -21.72 4.03
CA ALA A 26 -28.19 -21.14 4.65
C ALA A 26 -28.32 -19.61 4.72
N LEU A 27 -27.78 -19.01 5.79
CA LEU A 27 -27.51 -17.59 5.82
C LEU A 27 -26.23 -17.32 5.02
N THR A 28 -26.38 -16.69 3.85
CA THR A 28 -25.25 -16.28 3.00
C THR A 28 -24.83 -14.85 3.35
N VAL A 29 -23.59 -14.67 3.80
CA VAL A 29 -23.09 -13.39 4.33
C VAL A 29 -22.13 -12.73 3.32
N ALA A 30 -22.41 -11.48 2.96
CA ALA A 30 -21.52 -10.64 2.14
C ALA A 30 -20.52 -9.86 3.04
N ALA A 31 -19.43 -9.38 2.43
CA ALA A 31 -18.46 -8.51 3.10
C ALA A 31 -18.79 -7.04 2.85
N GLY A 32 -18.55 -6.20 3.86
CA GLY A 32 -18.64 -4.74 3.77
C GLY A 32 -17.56 -4.11 4.63
N THR A 33 -17.17 -2.88 4.31
CA THR A 33 -16.19 -2.12 5.07
C THR A 33 -16.82 -1.49 6.32
N ILE A 34 -15.96 -1.10 7.27
CA ILE A 34 -16.33 -0.30 8.45
C ILE A 34 -15.63 1.07 8.38
N ASP A 35 -15.98 1.99 9.28
CA ASP A 35 -15.38 3.32 9.38
C ASP A 35 -13.94 3.32 9.95
N ARG A 36 -13.41 2.15 10.34
CA ARG A 36 -12.04 1.99 10.80
C ARG A 36 -11.04 2.00 9.66
N GLN A 37 -9.99 2.80 9.82
CA GLN A 37 -8.84 2.87 8.92
C GLN A 37 -7.52 2.72 9.72
N PHE A 38 -6.55 2.00 9.14
CA PHE A 38 -5.17 1.97 9.65
C PHE A 38 -4.33 3.00 8.89
N SER A 39 -3.94 4.06 9.60
CA SER A 39 -3.26 5.21 8.99
C SER A 39 -1.81 5.34 9.44
N GLY A 40 -1.00 5.89 8.54
CA GLY A 40 0.32 6.44 8.83
C GLY A 40 0.37 7.90 8.39
N ILE A 41 1.29 8.68 8.97
CA ILE A 41 1.47 10.08 8.62
C ILE A 41 2.77 10.22 7.82
N LEU A 42 2.65 10.60 6.55
CA LEU A 42 3.79 10.97 5.72
C LEU A 42 4.06 12.46 5.86
N SER A 43 5.23 12.83 6.38
CA SER A 43 5.70 14.21 6.47
C SER A 43 6.82 14.45 5.46
N LEU A 44 6.69 15.52 4.67
CA LEU A 44 7.67 15.90 3.66
C LEU A 44 8.45 17.15 4.07
N GLY A 45 9.66 17.31 3.56
CA GLY A 45 10.51 18.45 3.89
C GLY A 45 10.04 19.82 3.39
N ASN A 46 9.01 19.86 2.54
CA ASN A 46 8.32 21.10 2.16
C ASN A 46 7.19 21.49 3.14
N GLY A 47 7.02 20.77 4.25
CA GLY A 47 5.99 21.01 5.26
C GLY A 47 4.63 20.37 4.94
N TYR A 48 4.52 19.64 3.82
CA TYR A 48 3.30 18.94 3.47
C TYR A 48 3.17 17.65 4.30
N THR A 49 1.97 17.39 4.80
CA THR A 49 1.66 16.20 5.59
C THR A 49 0.48 15.47 4.94
N ILE A 50 0.61 14.16 4.77
CA ILE A 50 -0.39 13.31 4.12
C ILE A 50 -0.79 12.19 5.08
N LEU A 51 -2.10 11.97 5.22
CA LEU A 51 -2.64 10.84 5.96
C LEU A 51 -2.81 9.67 4.97
N GLY A 52 -1.84 8.76 4.95
CA GLY A 52 -1.87 7.57 4.12
C GLY A 52 -2.34 6.34 4.90
N TRP A 53 -2.32 5.20 4.23
CA TRP A 53 -2.68 3.91 4.79
C TRP A 53 -1.44 3.08 5.06
N THR A 54 -1.42 2.35 6.18
CA THR A 54 -0.35 1.40 6.46
C THR A 54 -0.84 0.30 7.41
N LEU A 55 -0.29 -0.91 7.22
CA LEU A 55 -0.49 -2.06 8.10
C LEU A 55 0.84 -2.54 8.69
N PHE A 56 1.87 -1.69 8.68
CA PHE A 56 3.17 -2.06 9.23
C PHE A 56 3.02 -2.33 10.74
N PRO A 57 3.38 -3.54 11.23
CA PRO A 57 2.93 -4.01 12.54
C PRO A 57 3.78 -3.47 13.71
N ALA A 58 4.74 -2.57 13.45
CA ALA A 58 5.64 -2.04 14.46
C ALA A 58 5.78 -0.52 14.34
N SER A 59 6.32 0.10 15.39
CA SER A 59 6.76 1.49 15.32
C SER A 59 8.05 1.57 14.51
N ALA A 60 7.94 1.78 13.20
CA ALA A 60 9.06 2.20 12.39
C ALA A 60 9.38 3.67 12.69
N LEU A 61 10.66 4.01 12.75
CA LEU A 61 11.10 5.39 12.82
C LEU A 61 11.84 5.71 11.52
N ILE A 62 11.12 6.26 10.54
CA ILE A 62 11.75 6.92 9.40
C ILE A 62 11.74 8.42 9.70
N GLU A 63 12.89 8.95 10.10
CA GLU A 63 13.04 10.39 10.39
C GLU A 63 13.96 11.05 9.36
N LYS A 64 13.40 11.96 8.57
CA LYS A 64 14.09 12.79 7.57
C LYS A 64 15.02 12.00 6.65
N VAL A 65 14.58 10.81 6.23
CA VAL A 65 15.33 9.96 5.31
C VAL A 65 15.22 10.51 3.89
N SER A 66 16.31 10.39 3.12
CA SER A 66 16.37 10.79 1.70
C SER A 66 15.22 10.16 0.93
N LEU A 67 14.48 11.00 0.18
CA LEU A 67 13.35 10.57 -0.63
C LEU A 67 13.78 10.45 -2.08
N LYS A 68 13.56 9.30 -2.71
CA LYS A 68 13.95 9.08 -4.10
C LYS A 68 12.76 8.79 -4.99
N PHE A 69 12.70 9.50 -6.11
CA PHE A 69 11.86 9.16 -7.24
C PHE A 69 12.75 9.03 -8.47
N ASP A 70 12.75 7.86 -9.08
CA ASP A 70 13.43 7.58 -10.33
C ASP A 70 12.45 6.83 -11.23
N GLU A 71 12.21 7.31 -12.45
CA GLU A 71 11.25 6.71 -13.37
C GLU A 71 11.60 5.25 -13.68
N THR A 72 12.89 4.92 -13.73
CA THR A 72 13.38 3.56 -14.00
C THR A 72 13.14 2.59 -12.84
N LEU A 73 13.08 3.09 -11.61
CA LEU A 73 12.84 2.30 -10.39
C LEU A 73 11.39 2.36 -9.92
N SER A 74 10.61 3.32 -10.42
CA SER A 74 9.28 3.62 -9.91
C SER A 74 8.25 2.49 -10.11
N ALA A 75 8.55 1.48 -10.92
CA ALA A 75 7.75 0.26 -10.99
C ALA A 75 7.88 -0.61 -9.72
N CYS A 76 8.96 -0.43 -8.94
CA CYS A 76 9.26 -1.15 -7.71
C CYS A 76 9.13 -2.67 -7.84
N ASN A 77 9.68 -3.25 -8.91
CA ASN A 77 9.51 -4.65 -9.26
C ASN A 77 10.81 -5.48 -9.22
N SER A 78 11.92 -4.89 -8.75
CA SER A 78 13.22 -5.57 -8.66
C SER A 78 13.96 -5.17 -7.40
N SER A 79 14.15 -6.12 -6.49
CA SER A 79 14.87 -5.91 -5.23
C SER A 79 16.33 -5.53 -5.46
N ASP A 80 17.03 -6.20 -6.38
CA ASP A 80 18.45 -5.95 -6.66
C ASP A 80 18.71 -4.52 -7.18
N LEU A 81 17.84 -4.04 -8.08
CA LEU A 81 17.92 -2.68 -8.60
C LEU A 81 17.64 -1.66 -7.50
N LEU A 82 16.64 -1.90 -6.65
CA LEU A 82 16.33 -1.03 -5.52
C LEU A 82 17.48 -0.97 -4.51
N SER A 83 18.07 -2.12 -4.13
CA SER A 83 19.21 -2.17 -3.20
C SER A 83 20.44 -1.45 -3.75
N THR A 84 20.71 -1.58 -5.06
CA THR A 84 21.87 -0.94 -5.67
C THR A 84 21.68 0.57 -5.83
N ALA A 85 20.47 0.98 -6.24
CA ALA A 85 20.23 2.35 -6.64
C ALA A 85 19.72 3.24 -5.48
N ALA A 86 19.06 2.70 -4.47
CA ALA A 86 18.44 3.46 -3.39
C ALA A 86 18.69 2.87 -1.97
N PRO A 87 19.92 2.47 -1.63
CA PRO A 87 20.20 1.85 -0.33
C PRO A 87 19.91 2.84 0.82
N TYR A 88 19.11 2.40 1.78
CA TYR A 88 18.67 3.18 2.95
C TYR A 88 17.92 4.49 2.62
N GLU A 89 17.35 4.61 1.42
CA GLU A 89 16.47 5.72 1.05
C GLU A 89 15.00 5.30 1.13
N VAL A 90 14.09 6.28 1.17
CA VAL A 90 12.66 6.05 0.97
C VAL A 90 12.38 6.15 -0.53
N ILE A 91 11.86 5.06 -1.12
CA ILE A 91 11.54 5.03 -2.55
C ILE A 91 10.06 5.34 -2.81
N ILE A 92 9.76 6.01 -3.91
CA ILE A 92 8.38 6.23 -4.37
C ILE A 92 8.05 5.23 -5.49
N CYS A 93 7.03 4.41 -5.26
CA CYS A 93 6.50 3.44 -6.20
C CYS A 93 5.24 4.01 -6.87
N SER A 94 5.25 4.06 -8.20
CA SER A 94 4.13 4.53 -9.01
C SER A 94 3.06 3.45 -9.16
N ASN A 95 1.83 3.88 -9.44
CA ASN A 95 0.72 2.99 -9.78
C ASN A 95 0.92 2.36 -11.17
N MET A 96 1.74 1.30 -11.26
CA MET A 96 2.10 0.61 -12.51
C MET A 96 1.88 -0.91 -12.47
N GLY A 97 1.44 -1.45 -11.33
CA GLY A 97 1.19 -2.87 -11.12
C GLY A 97 0.57 -3.09 -9.74
N ALA A 98 0.24 -4.34 -9.41
CA ALA A 98 -0.37 -4.63 -8.11
C ALA A 98 0.58 -4.24 -6.96
N THR A 99 0.07 -3.45 -6.03
CA THR A 99 0.84 -2.91 -4.90
C THR A 99 1.45 -4.04 -4.07
N LEU A 100 0.76 -5.16 -3.91
CA LEU A 100 1.28 -6.37 -3.28
C LEU A 100 2.62 -6.87 -3.88
N TYR A 101 2.79 -6.86 -5.20
CA TYR A 101 4.06 -7.25 -5.84
C TYR A 101 5.16 -6.21 -5.61
N GLN A 102 4.78 -4.92 -5.58
CA GLN A 102 5.73 -3.86 -5.27
C GLN A 102 6.23 -3.98 -3.83
N MET A 103 5.32 -4.21 -2.87
CA MET A 103 5.65 -4.43 -1.46
C MET A 103 6.59 -5.63 -1.30
N ALA A 104 6.37 -6.72 -2.03
CA ALA A 104 7.25 -7.89 -2.00
C ALA A 104 8.67 -7.57 -2.50
N ALA A 105 8.80 -6.87 -3.63
CA ALA A 105 10.11 -6.50 -4.17
C ALA A 105 10.84 -5.50 -3.27
N VAL A 106 10.13 -4.51 -2.73
CA VAL A 106 10.67 -3.53 -1.79
C VAL A 106 11.12 -4.22 -0.49
N SER A 107 10.33 -5.18 0.02
CA SER A 107 10.68 -5.95 1.21
C SER A 107 11.95 -6.79 1.06
N GLY A 108 12.28 -7.22 -0.16
CA GLY A 108 13.51 -7.95 -0.46
C GLY A 108 14.72 -7.03 -0.71
N SER A 109 14.57 -5.72 -0.62
CA SER A 109 15.62 -4.73 -0.93
C SER A 109 16.21 -4.07 0.32
N GLU A 110 17.26 -3.28 0.13
CA GLU A 110 17.96 -2.53 1.20
C GLU A 110 17.45 -1.09 1.37
N VAL A 111 16.26 -0.77 0.87
CA VAL A 111 15.64 0.56 1.07
C VAL A 111 15.18 0.74 2.52
N ALA A 112 15.11 1.98 3.00
CA ALA A 112 14.63 2.26 4.36
C ALA A 112 13.10 2.12 4.50
N GLY A 113 12.37 2.37 3.41
CA GLY A 113 10.92 2.28 3.34
C GLY A 113 10.40 2.69 1.97
N ALA A 114 9.08 2.68 1.82
CA ALA A 114 8.47 3.02 0.54
C ALA A 114 7.15 3.79 0.66
N ILE A 115 6.89 4.63 -0.34
CA ILE A 115 5.62 5.29 -0.57
C ILE A 115 5.01 4.64 -1.80
N PHE A 116 3.88 3.95 -1.64
CA PHE A 116 3.16 3.29 -2.71
C PHE A 116 2.01 4.17 -3.18
N ILE A 117 1.98 4.48 -4.48
CA ILE A 117 0.86 5.20 -5.09
C ILE A 117 -0.10 4.15 -5.65
N SER A 118 -1.29 4.06 -5.07
CA SER A 118 -2.32 3.11 -5.48
C SER A 118 -3.71 3.72 -5.30
N ASP A 119 -4.59 3.47 -6.26
CA ASP A 119 -6.03 3.73 -6.14
C ASP A 119 -6.84 2.43 -6.07
N ASP A 120 -6.16 1.27 -6.00
CA ASP A 120 -6.80 -0.03 -5.90
C ASP A 120 -7.56 -0.16 -4.57
N SER A 121 -8.63 -0.96 -4.58
CA SER A 121 -9.38 -1.24 -3.36
C SER A 121 -8.48 -1.95 -2.35
N ILE A 122 -8.42 -1.38 -1.14
CA ILE A 122 -7.58 -1.79 -0.01
C ILE A 122 -7.64 -3.31 0.26
N ASP A 123 -8.75 -3.96 -0.09
CA ASP A 123 -9.00 -5.39 0.12
C ASP A 123 -7.96 -6.32 -0.54
N ASP A 124 -7.41 -5.96 -1.70
CA ASP A 124 -6.37 -6.79 -2.37
C ASP A 124 -5.00 -6.68 -1.69
N ASP A 125 -4.70 -5.52 -1.08
CA ASP A 125 -3.42 -5.24 -0.42
C ASP A 125 -3.40 -5.63 1.08
N LEU A 126 -4.59 -5.79 1.70
CA LEU A 126 -4.77 -6.11 3.12
C LEU A 126 -4.32 -7.54 3.50
N LEU A 127 -4.20 -8.45 2.54
CA LEU A 127 -4.00 -9.88 2.82
C LEU A 127 -2.56 -10.26 3.18
N ALA A 128 -1.57 -9.43 2.87
CA ALA A 128 -0.15 -9.77 3.08
C ALA A 128 0.49 -9.16 4.34
N GLY A 129 -0.15 -8.15 4.95
CA GLY A 129 0.52 -7.25 5.89
C GLY A 129 1.60 -6.41 5.19
N ALA A 130 2.09 -5.34 5.82
CA ALA A 130 3.20 -4.56 5.29
C ALA A 130 4.51 -5.07 5.92
N PRO A 131 5.37 -5.80 5.18
CA PRO A 131 6.61 -6.37 5.73
C PRO A 131 7.72 -5.33 5.90
N ILE A 132 7.60 -4.18 5.24
CA ILE A 132 8.53 -3.06 5.30
C ILE A 132 7.78 -1.80 5.75
N PRO A 133 8.43 -0.85 6.45
CA PRO A 133 7.87 0.48 6.66
C PRO A 133 7.41 1.08 5.33
N GLY A 134 6.09 1.17 5.18
CA GLY A 134 5.44 1.51 3.92
C GLY A 134 4.19 2.32 4.16
N ILE A 135 3.91 3.30 3.29
CA ILE A 135 2.66 4.06 3.31
C ILE A 135 2.05 4.07 1.92
N ILE A 136 0.76 3.79 1.85
CA ILE A 136 -0.03 3.83 0.62
C ILE A 136 -0.78 5.15 0.57
N ILE A 137 -0.68 5.84 -0.57
CA ILE A 137 -1.36 7.11 -0.85
C ILE A 137 -2.07 7.04 -2.19
N ASN A 138 -3.12 7.86 -2.36
CA ASN A 138 -3.85 7.90 -3.62
C ASN A 138 -3.07 8.63 -4.72
N SER A 139 -3.49 8.51 -5.98
CA SER A 139 -2.83 9.15 -7.12
C SER A 139 -2.81 10.68 -7.07
N ASN A 140 -3.75 11.33 -6.37
CA ASN A 140 -3.76 12.79 -6.24
C ASN A 140 -2.62 13.28 -5.34
N GLU A 141 -2.48 12.62 -4.18
CA GLU A 141 -1.38 12.84 -3.25
C GLU A 141 -0.05 12.43 -3.89
N GLY A 142 -0.01 11.27 -4.54
CA GLY A 142 1.15 10.74 -5.25
C GLY A 142 1.75 11.74 -6.24
N ARG A 143 0.91 12.41 -7.05
CA ARG A 143 1.38 13.47 -7.96
C ARG A 143 2.09 14.61 -7.23
N SER A 144 1.62 14.98 -6.06
CA SER A 144 2.23 16.03 -5.23
C SER A 144 3.57 15.58 -4.64
N VAL A 145 3.64 14.33 -4.16
CA VAL A 145 4.86 13.71 -3.62
C VAL A 145 5.94 13.59 -4.71
N VAL A 146 5.58 13.08 -5.89
CA VAL A 146 6.51 12.96 -7.04
C VAL A 146 7.02 14.33 -7.47
N LYS A 147 6.13 15.33 -7.56
CA LYS A 147 6.52 16.70 -7.88
C LYS A 147 7.51 17.25 -6.85
N TYR A 148 7.27 17.03 -5.56
CA TYR A 148 8.18 17.42 -4.49
C TYR A 148 9.57 16.78 -4.66
N ALA A 149 9.62 15.46 -4.88
CA ALA A 149 10.86 14.71 -5.05
C ALA A 149 11.68 15.19 -6.26
N LYS A 150 11.02 15.53 -7.37
CA LYS A 150 11.70 16.00 -8.61
C LYS A 150 12.20 17.45 -8.52
N THR A 151 11.53 18.32 -7.76
CA THR A 151 11.78 19.77 -7.79
C THR A 151 12.67 20.27 -6.64
N THR A 152 12.79 19.48 -5.57
CA THR A 152 13.53 19.86 -4.37
C THR A 152 14.95 19.32 -4.42
N LYS A 153 15.93 20.12 -4.01
CA LYS A 153 17.30 19.63 -3.80
C LYS A 153 17.35 18.87 -2.47
N LYS A 154 17.72 17.58 -2.51
CA LYS A 154 17.75 16.66 -1.35
C LYS A 154 16.39 16.57 -0.64
N PRO A 155 15.34 16.07 -1.33
CA PRO A 155 14.05 15.83 -0.71
C PRO A 155 14.18 14.77 0.39
N TRP A 156 13.32 14.85 1.41
CA TRP A 156 13.26 13.87 2.49
C TRP A 156 11.82 13.62 2.93
N ALA A 157 11.61 12.45 3.54
CA ALA A 157 10.34 12.02 4.10
C ALA A 157 10.50 11.51 5.54
N SER A 158 9.42 11.57 6.31
CA SER A 158 9.30 10.92 7.63
C SER A 158 7.95 10.21 7.75
N MET A 159 7.94 9.05 8.42
CA MET A 159 6.77 8.19 8.61
C MET A 159 6.96 7.19 9.74
#